data_AF-C6V4R7-F1
#
_entry.id   AF-C6V4R7-F1
#
_cell.length_a   1.000
_cell.length_b   1.000
_cell.length_c   1.000
_cell.angle_alpha   90.00
_cell.angle_beta   90.00
_cell.angle_gamma   90.00
#
_symmetry.space_group_name_H-M   'P 1'
#
loop_
_entity.id
_entity.type
_entity.pdbx_description
1 polymer ?
#
loop_
_entity_poly.entity_id
_entity_poly.type
_entity_poly.pdbx_seq_one_letter_code
_entity_poly.pdbx_strand_id
1 'polypeptide(L)'
;MLLIQALFFICNTGINDTLDAGDIAEVAIKAAEVVKSMGCVPRVAVIANSNFGSVNSPSALMAREAIEILDDFGVSFEYEGEMDLDIALNEKSKRLYPFSRLTDRANVLIIQNVEIVDAVRKFSSEVMGTTVIGPLLFGLKRSVQIVRPSYGATDILNLALIAAKTGSL
;
A
#
# COMPACT_ATOMS: atom_id res chain seq x y z
N MET A 1 20.51 18.24 3.14
CA MET A 1 20.51 17.36 1.95
C MET A 1 19.71 16.12 2.31
N LEU A 2 18.44 16.05 1.90
CA LEU A 2 17.61 14.86 2.09
C LEU A 2 17.92 13.89 0.95
N LEU A 3 18.72 12.87 1.23
CA LEU A 3 18.78 11.68 0.38
C LEU A 3 17.48 10.92 0.66
N ILE A 4 16.46 11.16 -0.15
CA ILE A 4 15.22 10.38 -0.07
C ILE A 4 15.57 8.97 -0.51
N GLN A 5 15.79 8.08 0.47
CA GLN A 5 15.64 6.65 0.26
C GLN A 5 14.21 6.40 -0.26
N ALA A 6 14.04 5.43 -1.15
CA ALA A 6 12.77 5.17 -1.82
C ALA A 6 11.59 5.09 -0.82
N LEU A 7 10.55 5.90 -1.04
CA LEU A 7 9.35 5.95 -0.22
C LEU A 7 8.34 4.89 -0.69
N PHE A 8 7.91 4.03 0.23
CA PHE A 8 6.89 3.01 -0.02
C PHE A 8 5.72 3.16 0.96
N PHE A 9 4.52 2.88 0.47
CA PHE A 9 3.28 2.86 1.22
C PHE A 9 2.80 1.43 1.31
N ILE A 10 2.70 0.89 2.52
CA ILE A 10 2.15 -0.46 2.76
C ILE A 10 0.76 -0.27 3.34
N CYS A 11 -0.26 -0.77 2.64
CA CYS A 11 -1.65 -0.44 2.91
C CYS A 11 -2.49 -1.70 3.16
N ASN A 12 -3.33 -1.62 4.19
CA ASN A 12 -4.34 -2.59 4.60
C ASN A 12 -5.39 -1.83 5.44
N THR A 13 -6.60 -2.36 5.63
CA THR A 13 -7.61 -1.75 6.52
C THR A 13 -7.17 -1.74 7.99
N GLY A 14 -6.34 -2.70 8.41
CA GLY A 14 -5.86 -2.86 9.78
C GLY A 14 -6.93 -3.29 10.78
N ILE A 15 -8.12 -3.67 10.29
CA ILE A 15 -9.30 -4.01 11.11
C ILE A 15 -9.68 -5.47 10.91
N ASN A 16 -9.80 -5.92 9.65
CA ASN A 16 -10.19 -7.29 9.32
C ASN A 16 -8.93 -8.15 9.13
N ASP A 17 -8.96 -9.39 9.64
CA ASP A 17 -7.84 -10.33 9.50
C ASP A 17 -7.56 -10.67 8.01
N THR A 18 -8.62 -10.69 7.21
CA THR A 18 -8.58 -10.90 5.76
C THR A 18 -9.52 -9.93 5.07
N LEU A 19 -9.01 -9.24 4.06
CA LEU A 19 -9.81 -8.41 3.15
C LEU A 19 -10.49 -9.28 2.10
N ASP A 20 -11.72 -8.93 1.72
CA ASP A 20 -12.33 -9.43 0.48
C ASP A 20 -11.87 -8.60 -0.74
N ALA A 21 -12.28 -9.00 -1.94
CA ALA A 21 -11.88 -8.31 -3.17
C ALA A 21 -12.34 -6.84 -3.23
N GLY A 22 -13.54 -6.54 -2.72
CA GLY A 22 -14.07 -5.18 -2.66
C GLY A 22 -13.28 -4.30 -1.68
N ASP A 23 -12.97 -4.83 -0.51
CA ASP A 23 -12.11 -4.18 0.48
C ASP A 23 -10.72 -3.86 -0.12
N ILE A 24 -10.12 -4.79 -0.86
CA ILE A 24 -8.81 -4.60 -1.52
C ILE A 24 -8.89 -3.44 -2.51
N ALA A 25 -9.92 -3.41 -3.36
CA ALA A 25 -10.11 -2.34 -4.34
C ALA A 25 -10.36 -0.99 -3.65
N GLU A 26 -11.18 -0.95 -2.60
CA GLU A 26 -11.44 0.28 -1.83
C GLU A 26 -10.15 0.81 -1.18
N VAL A 27 -9.35 -0.07 -0.57
CA VAL A 27 -8.06 0.30 0.01
C VAL A 27 -7.11 0.82 -1.07
N ALA A 28 -7.06 0.19 -2.24
CA ALA A 28 -6.24 0.66 -3.35
C ALA A 28 -6.60 2.08 -3.79
N ILE A 29 -7.89 2.37 -3.96
CA ILE A 29 -8.40 3.70 -4.33
C ILE A 29 -8.03 4.75 -3.27
N LYS A 30 -8.35 4.49 -2.00
CA LYS A 30 -8.04 5.41 -0.91
C LYS A 30 -6.54 5.63 -0.72
N ALA A 31 -5.74 4.57 -0.85
CA ALA A 31 -4.29 4.66 -0.78
C ALA A 31 -3.74 5.55 -1.90
N ALA A 32 -4.23 5.39 -3.14
CA ALA A 32 -3.82 6.21 -4.26
C ALA A 32 -4.15 7.70 -4.05
N GLU A 33 -5.33 8.02 -3.50
CA GLU A 33 -5.72 9.39 -3.16
C GLU A 33 -4.79 10.02 -2.11
N VAL A 34 -4.49 9.28 -1.04
CA VAL A 34 -3.59 9.73 0.02
C VAL A 34 -2.20 9.99 -0.54
N VAL A 35 -1.66 9.05 -1.30
CA VAL A 35 -0.31 9.14 -1.89
C VAL A 35 -0.21 10.33 -2.85
N LYS A 36 -1.26 10.55 -3.65
CA LYS A 36 -1.39 11.74 -4.50
C LYS A 36 -1.45 13.03 -3.68
N SER A 37 -2.16 13.05 -2.56
CA SER A 37 -2.22 14.22 -1.66
C SER A 37 -0.87 14.59 -1.03
N MET A 38 0.04 13.60 -0.93
CA MET A 38 1.42 13.78 -0.48
C MET A 38 2.38 14.21 -1.61
N GLY A 39 1.87 14.46 -2.82
CA GLY A 39 2.67 14.90 -3.97
C GLY A 39 3.39 13.76 -4.71
N CYS A 40 3.05 12.51 -4.42
CA CYS A 40 3.61 11.33 -5.08
C CYS A 40 2.67 10.81 -6.17
N VAL A 41 3.23 10.28 -7.27
CA VAL A 41 2.44 9.57 -8.28
C VAL A 41 2.18 8.15 -7.77
N PRO A 42 0.91 7.74 -7.54
CA PRO A 42 0.60 6.40 -7.04
C PRO A 42 0.78 5.35 -8.12
N ARG A 43 1.55 4.30 -7.79
CA ARG A 43 1.74 3.07 -8.55
C ARG A 43 1.43 1.91 -7.63
N VAL A 44 0.22 1.38 -7.78
CA VAL A 44 -0.39 0.43 -6.84
C VAL A 44 -0.13 -1.00 -7.29
N ALA A 45 0.40 -1.84 -6.41
CA ALA A 45 0.49 -3.28 -6.64
C ALA A 45 -0.36 -4.02 -5.61
N VAL A 46 -1.24 -4.90 -6.10
CA VAL A 46 -1.97 -5.85 -5.25
C VAL A 46 -1.11 -7.11 -5.11
N ILE A 47 -0.55 -7.28 -3.91
CA ILE A 47 0.47 -8.31 -3.66
C ILE A 47 -0.18 -9.65 -3.38
N ALA A 48 0.28 -10.70 -4.05
CA ALA A 48 -0.12 -12.08 -3.77
C ALA A 48 1.05 -13.01 -4.10
N ASN A 49 1.02 -14.24 -3.55
CA ASN A 49 1.97 -15.29 -3.91
C ASN A 49 1.60 -15.94 -5.26
N SER A 50 1.52 -15.12 -6.30
CA SER A 50 1.18 -15.47 -7.68
C SER A 50 1.56 -14.31 -8.59
N ASN A 51 1.83 -14.59 -9.86
CA ASN A 51 2.06 -13.59 -10.89
C ASN A 51 1.10 -13.88 -12.05
N PHE A 52 0.07 -13.06 -12.20
CA PHE A 52 -0.83 -13.07 -13.37
C PHE A 52 -1.41 -14.45 -13.70
N GLY A 53 -1.87 -15.16 -12.67
CA GLY A 53 -2.49 -16.47 -12.74
C GLY A 53 -1.53 -17.66 -12.61
N SER A 54 -0.27 -17.44 -12.23
CA SER A 54 0.69 -18.54 -12.03
C SER A 54 0.27 -19.50 -10.91
N VAL A 55 -0.45 -19.01 -9.88
CA VAL A 55 -0.94 -19.80 -8.75
C VAL A 55 -2.39 -19.43 -8.42
N ASN A 56 -3.25 -20.43 -8.24
CA ASN A 56 -4.66 -20.25 -7.85
C ASN A 56 -4.88 -20.42 -6.34
N SER A 57 -4.13 -19.66 -5.53
CA SER A 57 -4.38 -19.60 -4.10
C SER A 57 -5.61 -18.73 -3.79
N PRO A 58 -6.25 -18.86 -2.61
CA PRO A 58 -7.36 -17.99 -2.22
C PRO A 58 -6.98 -16.50 -2.29
N SER A 59 -5.77 -16.12 -1.84
CA SER A 59 -5.31 -14.74 -1.91
C SER A 59 -5.09 -14.25 -3.35
N ALA A 60 -4.57 -15.10 -4.24
CA ALA A 60 -4.40 -14.76 -5.65
C ALA A 60 -5.74 -14.60 -6.37
N LEU A 61 -6.74 -15.43 -6.06
CA LEU A 61 -8.09 -15.29 -6.59
C LEU A 61 -8.74 -13.97 -6.13
N MET A 62 -8.71 -13.66 -4.84
CA MET A 62 -9.24 -12.40 -4.31
C MET A 62 -8.52 -11.17 -4.88
N ALA A 63 -7.21 -11.25 -5.05
CA ALA A 63 -6.43 -10.18 -5.66
C ALA A 63 -6.83 -9.93 -7.12
N ARG A 64 -7.04 -10.98 -7.91
CA ARG A 64 -7.52 -10.84 -9.30
C ARG A 64 -8.91 -10.24 -9.39
N GLU A 65 -9.83 -10.70 -8.54
CA GLU A 65 -11.17 -10.12 -8.47
C GLU A 65 -11.11 -8.63 -8.10
N ALA A 66 -10.20 -8.22 -7.22
CA ALA A 66 -9.98 -6.81 -6.92
C ALA A 66 -9.47 -6.00 -8.12
N ILE A 67 -8.65 -6.61 -8.99
CA ILE A 67 -8.20 -5.96 -10.24
C ILE A 67 -9.36 -5.78 -11.21
N GLU A 68 -10.24 -6.78 -11.35
CA GLU A 68 -11.46 -6.67 -12.16
C GLU A 68 -12.37 -5.54 -11.64
N ILE A 69 -12.54 -5.42 -10.31
CA ILE A 69 -13.30 -4.32 -9.71
C ILE A 69 -12.67 -2.96 -10.03
N LEU A 70 -11.35 -2.83 -9.98
CA LEU A 70 -10.65 -1.58 -10.32
C LEU A 70 -10.79 -1.22 -11.81
N ASP A 71 -10.77 -2.23 -12.69
CA ASP A 71 -11.03 -2.07 -14.13
C ASP A 71 -12.44 -1.52 -14.36
N ASP A 72 -13.45 -2.12 -13.74
CA ASP A 72 -14.86 -1.71 -13.85
C ASP A 72 -15.11 -0.30 -13.31
N PHE A 73 -14.38 0.08 -12.25
CA PHE A 73 -14.48 1.41 -11.65
C PHE A 73 -13.83 2.51 -12.50
N GLY A 74 -12.95 2.15 -13.45
CA GLY A 74 -12.29 3.10 -14.35
C GLY A 74 -11.36 4.07 -13.62
N VAL A 75 -10.55 3.57 -12.67
CA VAL A 75 -9.68 4.42 -11.86
C VAL A 75 -8.58 5.11 -12.69
N SER A 76 -8.14 6.29 -12.23
CA SER A 76 -7.20 7.14 -12.98
C SER A 76 -5.71 6.95 -12.61
N PHE A 77 -5.38 6.05 -11.69
CA PHE A 77 -4.01 5.80 -11.23
C PHE A 77 -3.47 4.49 -11.81
N GLU A 78 -2.15 4.30 -11.76
CA GLU A 78 -1.55 3.04 -12.18
C GLU A 78 -1.76 1.97 -11.11
N TYR A 79 -2.28 0.82 -11.50
CA TYR A 79 -2.42 -0.35 -10.63
C TYR A 79 -2.12 -1.63 -11.39
N GLU A 80 -1.64 -2.65 -10.69
CA GLU A 80 -1.49 -3.98 -11.25
C GLU A 80 -1.60 -5.07 -10.19
N GLY A 81 -1.91 -6.28 -10.64
CA GLY A 81 -1.96 -7.47 -9.81
C GLY A 81 -2.69 -8.62 -10.51
N GLU A 82 -2.77 -9.79 -9.90
CA GLU A 82 -2.04 -10.14 -8.69
C GLU A 82 -0.56 -10.43 -9.02
N MET A 83 0.35 -9.98 -8.15
CA MET A 83 1.78 -10.14 -8.40
C MET A 83 2.60 -10.31 -7.12
N ASP A 84 3.74 -11.00 -7.23
CA ASP A 84 4.70 -11.12 -6.15
C ASP A 84 5.41 -9.78 -5.88
N LEU A 85 5.89 -9.64 -4.64
CA LEU A 85 6.54 -8.42 -4.16
C LEU A 85 7.82 -8.11 -4.95
N ASP A 86 8.60 -9.12 -5.31
CA ASP A 86 9.84 -8.93 -6.08
C ASP A 86 9.56 -8.42 -7.51
N ILE A 87 8.47 -8.87 -8.14
CA ILE A 87 8.02 -8.37 -9.44
C ILE A 87 7.54 -6.93 -9.32
N ALA A 88 6.75 -6.60 -8.29
CA ALA A 88 6.23 -5.25 -8.05
C ALA A 88 7.34 -4.21 -7.81
N LEU A 89 8.42 -4.61 -7.15
CA LEU A 89 9.52 -3.71 -6.77
C LEU A 89 10.66 -3.63 -7.82
N ASN A 90 10.62 -4.47 -8.86
CA ASN A 90 11.70 -4.57 -9.84
C ASN A 90 11.28 -3.97 -11.19
N GLU A 91 11.85 -2.82 -11.55
CA GLU A 91 11.59 -2.14 -12.83
C GLU A 91 11.88 -3.02 -14.06
N LYS A 92 12.81 -3.98 -13.95
CA LYS A 92 13.15 -4.89 -15.05
C LYS A 92 12.06 -5.93 -15.31
N SER A 93 11.14 -6.15 -14.37
CA SER A 93 10.04 -7.11 -14.51
C SER A 93 9.11 -6.76 -15.69
N LYS A 94 9.06 -5.48 -16.09
CA LYS A 94 8.32 -5.01 -17.27
C LYS A 94 8.73 -5.68 -18.58
N ARG A 95 9.97 -6.20 -18.68
CA ARG A 95 10.40 -6.98 -19.84
C ARG A 95 9.72 -8.35 -19.92
N LEU A 96 9.40 -8.93 -18.76
CA LEU A 96 8.69 -10.20 -18.65
C LEU A 96 7.18 -10.00 -18.74
N TYR A 97 6.68 -8.88 -18.22
CA TYR A 97 5.26 -8.52 -18.19
C TYR A 97 5.00 -7.19 -18.89
N PRO A 98 5.17 -7.11 -20.23
CA PRO A 98 5.04 -5.86 -20.98
C PRO A 98 3.60 -5.32 -21.03
N PHE A 99 2.62 -6.16 -20.68
CA PHE A 99 1.22 -5.80 -20.55
C PHE A 99 0.89 -5.11 -19.21
N SER A 100 1.82 -5.12 -18.24
CA SER A 100 1.60 -4.50 -16.93
C SER A 100 1.31 -3.00 -17.09
N ARG A 101 0.27 -2.52 -16.39
CA ARG A 101 -0.11 -1.10 -16.37
C ARG A 101 0.91 -0.22 -15.63
N LEU A 102 1.78 -0.82 -14.81
CA LEU A 102 2.81 -0.09 -14.07
C LEU A 102 3.89 0.47 -15.01
N THR A 103 4.10 1.78 -14.95
CA THR A 103 5.12 2.44 -15.78
C THR A 103 6.52 2.27 -15.21
N ASP A 104 6.61 2.12 -13.89
CA ASP A 104 7.81 2.01 -13.05
C ASP A 104 7.51 1.12 -11.83
N ARG A 105 8.48 0.84 -10.96
CA ARG A 105 8.25 0.05 -9.73
C ARG A 105 7.09 0.62 -8.89
N ALA A 106 6.32 -0.28 -8.30
CA ALA A 106 5.23 0.08 -7.41
C ALA A 106 5.78 0.83 -6.19
N ASN A 107 5.05 1.86 -5.75
CA ASN A 107 5.31 2.56 -4.50
C ASN A 107 4.17 2.42 -3.49
N VAL A 108 3.03 1.86 -3.90
CA VAL A 108 1.91 1.52 -3.03
C VAL A 108 1.69 0.01 -3.10
N LEU A 109 1.74 -0.66 -1.95
CA LEU A 109 1.65 -2.10 -1.82
C LEU A 109 0.40 -2.44 -1.01
N ILE A 110 -0.58 -3.06 -1.67
CA ILE A 110 -1.79 -3.55 -1.02
C ILE A 110 -1.54 -4.99 -0.59
N ILE A 111 -1.55 -5.24 0.71
CA ILE A 111 -1.33 -6.56 1.30
C ILE A 111 -2.60 -6.93 2.04
N GLN A 112 -3.19 -8.09 1.74
CA GLN A 112 -4.50 -8.50 2.28
C GLN A 112 -4.42 -8.95 3.74
N ASN A 113 -3.28 -9.52 4.14
CA ASN A 113 -3.09 -10.07 5.48
C ASN A 113 -2.40 -9.05 6.39
N VAL A 114 -3.08 -8.68 7.49
CA VAL A 114 -2.60 -7.67 8.45
C VAL A 114 -1.34 -8.11 9.20
N GLU A 115 -1.16 -9.42 9.46
CA GLU A 115 0.03 -9.95 10.12
C GLU A 115 1.27 -9.77 9.24
N ILE A 116 1.14 -9.97 7.92
CA ILE A 116 2.23 -9.72 6.96
C ILE A 116 2.62 -8.25 6.97
N VAL A 117 1.64 -7.34 6.97
CA VAL A 117 1.90 -5.89 7.06
C VAL A 117 2.66 -5.55 8.34
N ASP A 118 2.21 -6.07 9.48
CA ASP A 118 2.85 -5.82 10.78
C ASP A 118 4.26 -6.43 10.84
N ALA A 119 4.48 -7.60 10.25
CA ALA A 119 5.79 -8.24 10.16
C ALA A 119 6.75 -7.42 9.29
N VAL A 120 6.32 -7.00 8.10
CA VAL A 120 7.12 -6.13 7.22
C VAL A 120 7.47 -4.83 7.93
N ARG A 121 6.49 -4.19 8.59
CA ARG A 121 6.71 -2.94 9.32
C ARG A 121 7.79 -3.08 10.40
N LYS A 122 7.68 -4.10 11.25
CA LYS A 122 8.64 -4.36 12.34
C LYS A 122 10.01 -4.74 11.78
N PHE A 123 10.07 -5.55 10.73
CA PHE A 123 11.33 -5.93 10.10
C PHE A 123 12.05 -4.71 9.52
N SER A 124 11.31 -3.83 8.83
CA SER A 124 11.87 -2.60 8.26
C SER A 124 12.42 -1.65 9.33
N SER A 125 11.75 -1.52 10.49
CA SER A 125 12.22 -0.65 11.58
C SER A 125 13.39 -1.26 12.36
N GLU A 126 13.30 -2.53 12.75
CA GLU A 126 14.26 -3.18 13.65
C GLU A 126 15.52 -3.68 12.93
N VAL A 127 15.39 -4.16 11.69
CA VAL A 127 16.50 -4.82 10.98
C VAL A 127 17.07 -3.93 9.89
N MET A 128 16.22 -3.27 9.09
CA MET A 128 16.68 -2.48 7.95
C MET A 128 17.09 -1.05 8.32
N GLY A 129 16.84 -0.62 9.56
CA GLY A 129 17.09 0.76 10.02
C GLY A 129 16.33 1.80 9.19
N THR A 130 15.25 1.39 8.51
CA THR A 130 14.45 2.28 7.67
C THR A 130 13.53 3.10 8.56
N THR A 131 13.36 4.39 8.23
CA THR A 131 12.38 5.23 8.93
C THR A 131 10.97 4.77 8.58
N VAL A 132 10.26 4.23 9.56
CA VAL A 132 8.88 3.78 9.42
C VAL A 132 7.98 4.81 10.12
N ILE A 133 7.00 5.35 9.38
CA ILE A 133 5.97 6.24 9.93
C ILE A 133 4.63 5.50 9.87
N GLY A 134 3.99 5.29 11.01
CA GLY A 134 2.67 4.67 11.07
C GLY A 134 2.44 3.82 12.33
N PRO A 135 1.30 3.10 12.43
CA PRO A 135 0.26 2.99 11.41
C PRO A 135 -0.47 4.31 11.20
N LEU A 136 -0.89 4.57 9.96
CA LEU A 136 -1.60 5.78 9.58
C LEU A 136 -3.03 5.42 9.18
N LEU A 137 -4.01 6.11 9.77
CA LEU A 137 -5.43 5.95 9.43
C LEU A 137 -5.85 7.01 8.41
N PHE A 138 -6.57 6.57 7.38
CA PHE A 138 -7.08 7.43 6.31
C PHE A 138 -8.50 7.01 5.91
N GLY A 139 -9.20 7.86 5.15
CA GLY A 139 -10.55 7.57 4.67
C GLY A 139 -11.67 7.75 5.69
N LEU A 140 -11.39 8.36 6.84
CA LEU A 140 -12.39 8.71 7.87
C LEU A 140 -12.97 10.10 7.62
N LYS A 141 -14.23 10.33 8.02
CA LYS A 141 -14.88 11.66 7.94
C LYS A 141 -14.16 12.77 8.71
N ARG A 142 -13.37 12.39 9.71
CA ARG A 142 -12.52 13.30 10.48
C ARG A 142 -11.17 12.64 10.66
N SER A 143 -10.13 13.46 10.65
CA SER A 143 -8.77 13.00 10.83
C SER A 143 -8.56 12.50 12.26
N VAL A 144 -8.18 11.23 12.39
CA VAL A 144 -7.88 10.55 13.64
C VAL A 144 -6.62 9.73 13.42
N GLN A 145 -5.67 9.80 14.34
CA GLN A 145 -4.49 8.93 14.35
C GLN A 145 -4.38 8.29 15.74
N ILE A 146 -3.95 7.03 15.80
CA ILE A 146 -3.81 6.28 17.04
C ILE A 146 -2.35 6.24 17.44
N VAL A 147 -2.05 6.72 18.63
CA VAL A 147 -0.72 6.66 19.24
C VAL A 147 -0.63 5.41 20.12
N ARG A 148 0.50 4.71 20.09
CA ARG A 148 0.78 3.61 21.02
C ARG A 148 1.68 4.10 22.16
N PRO A 149 1.61 3.50 23.37
CA PRO A 149 2.45 3.90 24.50
C PRO A 149 3.96 3.85 24.23
N SER A 150 4.39 3.04 23.26
CA SER A 150 5.80 2.91 22.86
C SER A 150 6.31 4.05 21.97
N TYR A 151 5.48 5.02 21.58
CA TYR A 151 5.83 6.02 20.57
C TYR A 151 6.59 7.19 21.20
N GLY A 152 7.67 7.62 20.55
CA GLY A 152 8.46 8.76 20.98
C GLY A 152 7.82 10.10 20.62
N ALA A 153 8.39 11.20 21.12
CA ALA A 153 7.90 12.55 20.83
C ALA A 153 7.87 12.86 19.32
N THR A 154 8.88 12.38 18.57
CA THR A 154 8.95 12.55 17.12
C THR A 154 7.82 11.81 16.39
N ASP A 155 7.48 10.60 16.83
CA ASP A 155 6.39 9.82 16.23
C ASP A 155 5.04 10.52 16.45
N ILE A 156 4.81 11.01 17.67
CA ILE A 156 3.59 11.76 18.03
C ILE A 156 3.49 13.03 17.20
N LEU A 157 4.58 13.78 17.04
CA LEU A 157 4.62 14.99 16.21
C LEU A 157 4.31 14.67 14.75
N ASN A 158 4.93 13.62 14.18
CA ASN A 158 4.68 13.19 12.81
C ASN A 158 3.21 12.80 12.60
N LEU A 159 2.63 12.03 13.51
CA LEU A 159 1.22 11.66 13.47
C LEU A 159 0.30 12.89 13.57
N ALA A 160 0.62 13.84 14.44
CA ALA A 160 -0.15 15.08 14.58
C ALA A 160 -0.09 15.94 13.30
N LEU A 161 1.07 16.04 12.66
CA LEU A 161 1.24 16.74 11.39
C LEU A 161 0.44 16.08 10.26
N ILE A 162 0.50 14.76 10.16
CA ILE A 162 -0.29 13.99 9.18
C ILE A 162 -1.78 14.17 9.48
N ALA A 163 -2.18 14.14 10.75
CA ALA A 163 -3.57 14.34 11.15
C ALA A 163 -4.08 15.74 10.75
N ALA A 164 -3.31 16.78 11.04
CA ALA A 164 -3.65 18.16 10.68
C ALA A 164 -3.76 18.34 9.16
N LYS A 165 -2.86 17.73 8.38
CA LYS A 165 -2.91 17.77 6.92
C LYS A 165 -4.15 17.08 6.37
N THR A 166 -4.44 15.88 6.87
CA THR A 166 -5.57 15.05 6.38
C THR A 166 -6.92 15.65 6.76
N GLY A 167 -7.04 16.37 7.87
CA GLY A 167 -8.29 17.03 8.30
C GLY A 167 -8.63 18.32 7.57
N SER A 168 -7.80 18.75 6.63
CA SER A 168 -7.99 19.97 5.81
C SER A 168 -8.37 19.67 4.35
N LEU A 169 -8.54 18.40 4.02
CA LEU A 169 -9.11 17.88 2.76
C LEU A 169 -10.59 17.53 2.99
#